data_AF-A0A3P7JG40-F1
#
_entry.id   AF-A0A3P7JG40-F1
#
_cell.length_a   1.000
_cell.length_b   1.000
_cell.length_c   1.000
_cell.angle_alpha   90.00
_cell.angle_beta   90.00
_cell.angle_gamma   90.00
#
_symmetry.space_group_name_H-M   'P 1'
#
loop_
_entity.id
_entity.type
_entity.pdbx_description
1 polymer ?
#
loop_
_entity_poly.entity_id
_entity_poly.type
_entity_poly.pdbx_seq_one_letter_code
_entity_poly.pdbx_strand_id
1 'polypeptide(L)'
;MLEVQLLRFISFFDEAENCFQPNANTFFTQQDLIDTLVVEIEENDDMDELRELISALFVIAHSLAALQLDDRFLAVLSAMFIFDPNNVLESSQMPLISAAYARLDDMLHVLNDEASDGTSTTRAFARLMTTVTAFRRICRRLTQHFSPQNLTLFEKLLAI
;
A
#
# COMPACT_ATOMS: atom_id res chain seq x y z
N MET A 1 10.98 1.33 -1.89
CA MET A 1 10.80 -0.14 -1.93
C MET A 1 9.72 -0.60 -0.96
N LEU A 2 9.74 -0.15 0.31
CA LEU A 2 8.76 -0.54 1.33
C LEU A 2 7.29 -0.21 0.97
N GLU A 3 6.99 0.93 0.31
CA GLU A 3 5.61 1.21 -0.17
C GLU A 3 5.05 0.10 -1.09
N VAL A 4 5.90 -0.50 -1.94
CA VAL A 4 5.51 -1.59 -2.85
C VAL A 4 5.33 -2.90 -2.09
N GLN A 5 6.21 -3.18 -1.12
CA GLN A 5 6.07 -4.34 -0.24
C GLN A 5 4.78 -4.25 0.59
N LEU A 6 4.45 -3.06 1.10
CA LEU A 6 3.18 -2.81 1.80
C LEU A 6 1.98 -2.93 0.87
N LEU A 7 2.07 -2.49 -0.39
CA LEU A 7 1.00 -2.68 -1.38
C LEU A 7 0.74 -4.15 -1.67
N ARG A 8 1.79 -4.97 -1.70
CA ARG A 8 1.65 -6.42 -1.82
C ARG A 8 1.15 -7.06 -0.53
N PHE A 9 1.56 -6.55 0.63
CA PHE A 9 1.07 -7.04 1.91
C PHE A 9 -0.44 -6.80 2.06
N ILE A 10 -0.92 -5.60 1.69
CA ILE A 10 -2.34 -5.26 1.82
C ILE A 10 -3.22 -6.08 0.86
N SER A 11 -2.69 -6.58 -0.26
CA SER A 11 -3.43 -7.50 -1.14
C SER A 11 -3.67 -8.89 -0.52
N PHE A 12 -3.01 -9.21 0.59
CA PHE A 12 -3.26 -10.43 1.37
C PHE A 12 -4.32 -10.24 2.46
N PHE A 13 -5.04 -9.12 2.47
CA PHE A 13 -6.09 -8.88 3.46
C PHE A 13 -7.28 -9.81 3.23
N ASP A 14 -7.65 -10.55 4.26
CA ASP A 14 -8.87 -11.34 4.33
C ASP A 14 -9.94 -10.53 5.08
N GLU A 15 -10.99 -10.13 4.35
CA GLU A 15 -12.12 -9.36 4.90
C GLU A 15 -12.95 -10.17 5.90
N ALA A 16 -13.06 -11.50 5.72
CA ALA A 16 -13.88 -12.36 6.56
C ALA A 16 -13.25 -12.54 7.95
N GLU A 17 -11.94 -12.74 7.99
CA GLU A 17 -11.18 -12.94 9.23
C GLU A 17 -10.59 -11.62 9.78
N ASN A 18 -10.72 -10.52 9.04
CA ASN A 18 -10.17 -9.20 9.36
C ASN A 18 -8.68 -9.27 9.75
N CYS A 19 -7.87 -9.91 8.89
CA CYS A 19 -6.45 -10.14 9.12
C CYS A 19 -5.68 -10.19 7.78
N PHE A 20 -4.35 -10.08 7.83
CA PHE A 20 -3.52 -10.30 6.64
C PHE A 20 -3.00 -11.74 6.62
N GLN A 21 -3.19 -12.43 5.49
CA GLN A 21 -2.78 -13.83 5.31
C GLN A 21 -1.80 -13.99 4.13
N PRO A 22 -0.52 -13.62 4.29
CA PRO A 22 0.47 -13.74 3.22
C PRO A 22 0.78 -15.18 2.80
N ASN A 23 0.51 -16.16 3.68
CA ASN A 23 0.61 -17.59 3.38
C ASN A 23 -0.40 -18.39 4.24
N ALA A 24 -0.64 -19.65 3.87
CA ALA A 24 -1.69 -20.48 4.49
C ALA A 24 -1.57 -20.64 6.03
N ASN A 25 -0.38 -20.46 6.60
CA ASN A 25 -0.10 -20.71 8.02
C ASN A 25 0.27 -19.43 8.79
N THR A 26 0.20 -18.26 8.17
CA THR A 26 0.60 -17.00 8.79
C THR A 26 -0.55 -16.02 8.66
N PHE A 27 -0.98 -15.50 9.80
CA PHE A 27 -2.08 -14.56 9.93
C PHE A 27 -1.59 -13.40 10.79
N PHE A 28 -1.89 -12.18 10.37
CA PHE A 28 -1.58 -10.98 11.12
C PHE A 28 -2.85 -10.23 11.43
N THR A 29 -3.25 -10.28 12.69
CA THR A 29 -4.24 -9.36 13.23
C THR A 29 -3.63 -7.98 13.42
N GLN A 30 -4.48 -7.00 13.71
CA GLN A 30 -4.03 -5.67 14.08
C GLN A 30 -3.06 -5.68 15.26
N GLN A 31 -3.33 -6.51 16.27
CA GLN A 31 -2.46 -6.59 17.45
C GLN A 31 -1.10 -7.21 17.09
N ASP A 32 -1.08 -8.26 16.26
CA ASP A 32 0.18 -8.90 15.85
C ASP A 32 1.12 -7.93 15.12
N LEU A 33 0.56 -7.05 14.28
CA LEU A 33 1.35 -6.02 13.58
C LEU A 33 1.87 -4.96 14.54
N ILE A 34 1.08 -4.54 15.52
CA ILE A 34 1.53 -3.61 16.56
C ILE A 34 2.67 -4.26 17.35
N ASP A 35 2.49 -5.47 17.85
CA ASP A 35 3.49 -6.19 18.65
C ASP A 35 4.80 -6.41 17.87
N THR A 36 4.68 -6.67 16.56
CA THR A 36 5.84 -6.81 15.66
C THR A 36 6.62 -5.51 15.49
N LEU A 37 5.94 -4.36 15.42
CA LEU A 37 6.56 -3.07 15.13
C LEU A 37 7.01 -2.31 16.41
N VAL A 38 6.43 -2.63 17.57
CA VAL A 38 6.71 -1.97 18.87
C VAL A 38 8.08 -2.33 19.45
N VAL A 39 8.75 -3.38 18.96
CA VAL A 39 9.98 -3.97 19.55
C VAL A 39 11.10 -2.95 19.87
N GLU A 40 11.12 -1.77 19.24
CA GLU A 40 12.12 -0.72 19.48
C GLU A 40 11.52 0.69 19.66
N ILE A 41 10.23 0.81 19.99
CA ILE A 41 9.58 2.11 20.24
C ILE A 41 9.66 2.43 21.73
N GLU A 42 10.49 3.40 22.10
CA GLU A 42 10.70 3.81 23.49
C GLU A 42 9.75 4.93 23.94
N GLU A 43 9.25 5.74 23.01
CA GLU A 43 8.39 6.89 23.30
C GLU A 43 6.89 6.56 23.20
N ASN A 44 6.10 7.03 24.18
CA ASN A 44 4.66 6.76 24.21
C ASN A 44 3.91 7.42 23.04
N ASP A 45 4.33 8.60 22.60
CA ASP A 45 3.70 9.32 21.49
C ASP A 45 3.88 8.55 20.17
N ASP A 46 5.05 7.96 19.95
CA ASP A 46 5.33 7.11 18.77
C ASP A 46 4.52 5.81 18.79
N MET A 47 4.26 5.25 19.98
CA MET A 47 3.39 4.09 20.12
C MET A 47 1.92 4.40 19.78
N ASP A 48 1.42 5.56 20.20
CA ASP A 48 0.05 5.98 19.89
C ASP A 48 -0.10 6.31 18.39
N GLU A 49 0.89 6.98 17.79
CA GLU A 49 0.93 7.16 16.33
C GLU A 49 0.93 5.81 15.59
N LEU A 50 1.76 4.85 16.00
CA LEU A 50 1.80 3.53 15.37
C LEU A 50 0.42 2.84 15.44
N ARG A 51 -0.24 2.87 16.60
CA ARG A 51 -1.59 2.28 16.76
C ARG A 51 -2.61 2.93 15.84
N GLU A 52 -2.57 4.26 15.70
CA GLU A 52 -3.43 5.00 14.78
C GLU A 52 -3.14 4.62 13.32
N LEU A 53 -1.87 4.54 12.93
CA LEU A 53 -1.45 4.17 11.58
C LEU A 53 -1.85 2.74 11.22
N ILE A 54 -1.68 1.78 12.13
CA ILE A 54 -2.12 0.40 11.90
C ILE A 54 -3.65 0.33 11.85
N SER A 55 -4.38 1.02 12.72
CA SER A 55 -5.85 1.09 12.64
C SER A 55 -6.30 1.64 11.29
N ALA A 56 -5.67 2.72 10.82
CA ALA A 56 -5.95 3.33 9.53
C ALA A 56 -5.57 2.39 8.37
N LEU A 57 -4.51 1.59 8.51
CA LEU A 57 -4.12 0.58 7.54
C LEU A 57 -5.21 -0.47 7.35
N PHE A 58 -5.83 -0.97 8.43
CA PHE A 58 -6.96 -1.92 8.33
C PHE A 58 -8.19 -1.30 7.66
N VAL A 59 -8.54 -0.06 8.00
CA VAL A 59 -9.64 0.67 7.34
C VAL A 59 -9.39 0.82 5.84
N ILE A 60 -8.15 1.11 5.45
CA ILE A 60 -7.76 1.18 4.04
C ILE A 60 -7.72 -0.20 3.38
N ALA A 61 -7.33 -1.26 4.10
CA ALA A 61 -7.34 -2.62 3.58
C ALA A 61 -8.75 -3.06 3.20
N HIS A 62 -9.74 -2.80 4.05
CA HIS A 62 -11.17 -2.97 3.72
C HIS A 62 -11.57 -2.17 2.47
N SER A 63 -11.15 -0.91 2.40
CA SER A 63 -11.48 -0.04 1.27
C SER A 63 -10.86 -0.53 -0.04
N LEU A 64 -9.63 -1.06 -0.01
CA LEU A 64 -8.94 -1.63 -1.15
C LEU A 64 -9.54 -2.98 -1.57
N ALA A 65 -9.89 -3.85 -0.62
CA ALA A 65 -10.56 -5.11 -0.89
C ALA A 65 -11.89 -4.89 -1.63
N ALA A 66 -12.67 -3.88 -1.22
CA ALA A 66 -13.90 -3.47 -1.89
C ALA A 66 -13.71 -2.94 -3.33
N LEU A 67 -12.49 -2.58 -3.72
CA LEU A 67 -12.18 -2.20 -5.12
C LEU A 67 -11.94 -3.41 -6.01
N GLN A 68 -11.72 -4.60 -5.44
CA GLN A 68 -11.48 -5.85 -6.18
C GLN A 68 -10.38 -5.71 -7.24
N LEU A 69 -9.25 -5.12 -6.83
CA LEU A 69 -8.11 -4.89 -7.72
C LEU A 69 -7.52 -6.23 -8.18
N ASP A 70 -7.46 -6.43 -9.49
CA ASP A 70 -6.77 -7.57 -10.08
C ASP A 70 -5.23 -7.36 -10.10
N ASP A 71 -4.50 -8.40 -10.51
CA ASP A 71 -3.03 -8.35 -10.60
C ASP A 71 -2.52 -7.24 -11.55
N ARG A 72 -3.32 -6.84 -12.55
CA ARG A 72 -2.94 -5.77 -13.50
C ARG A 72 -2.99 -4.43 -12.80
N PHE A 73 -4.03 -4.15 -12.02
CA PHE A 73 -4.11 -2.94 -11.19
C PHE A 73 -2.95 -2.88 -10.20
N LEU A 74 -2.68 -3.98 -9.49
CA LEU A 74 -1.60 -4.03 -8.50
C LEU A 74 -0.23 -3.81 -9.15
N ALA A 75 0.01 -4.36 -10.34
CA ALA A 75 1.25 -4.16 -11.09
C ALA A 75 1.43 -2.69 -11.53
N VAL A 76 0.38 -2.06 -12.08
CA VAL A 76 0.44 -0.65 -12.50
C VAL A 76 0.61 0.27 -11.29
N LEU A 77 -0.13 0.06 -10.20
CA LEU A 77 0.02 0.84 -8.97
C LEU A 77 1.42 0.69 -8.36
N SER A 78 1.96 -0.54 -8.35
CA SER A 78 3.33 -0.79 -7.91
C SER A 78 4.34 -0.02 -8.76
N ALA A 79 4.18 -0.04 -10.09
CA ALA A 79 5.04 0.72 -11.01
C ALA A 79 4.91 2.23 -10.76
N MET A 80 3.72 2.77 -10.52
CA MET A 80 3.56 4.19 -10.20
C MET A 80 4.26 4.60 -8.91
N PHE A 81 4.30 3.72 -7.91
CA PHE A 81 5.00 4.01 -6.66
C PHE A 81 6.52 4.04 -6.87
N ILE A 82 7.04 3.17 -7.75
CA ILE A 82 8.46 3.15 -8.14
C ILE A 82 8.79 4.41 -8.96
N PHE A 83 7.97 4.74 -9.94
CA PHE A 83 8.16 5.87 -10.85
C PHE A 83 7.48 7.15 -10.38
N ASP A 84 7.40 7.40 -9.07
CA ASP A 84 6.80 8.62 -8.52
C ASP A 84 7.75 9.83 -8.74
N PRO A 85 7.33 10.86 -9.51
CA PRO A 85 8.12 12.06 -9.73
C PRO A 85 8.50 12.78 -8.43
N ASN A 86 7.68 12.66 -7.38
CA ASN A 86 7.94 13.31 -6.08
C ASN A 86 9.13 12.70 -5.33
N ASN A 87 9.56 11.48 -5.71
CA ASN A 87 10.67 10.78 -5.08
C ASN A 87 12.00 10.98 -5.84
N VAL A 88 12.01 11.74 -6.93
CA VAL A 88 13.20 11.94 -7.78
C VAL A 88 14.10 13.01 -7.19
N LEU A 89 15.27 12.61 -6.70
CA LEU A 89 16.30 13.52 -6.18
C LEU A 89 17.12 14.17 -7.30
N GLU A 90 17.29 13.49 -8.44
CA GLU A 90 18.09 13.95 -9.58
C GLU A 90 17.23 14.60 -10.67
N SER A 91 17.36 15.90 -10.86
CA SER A 91 16.57 16.67 -11.84
C SER A 91 16.73 16.19 -13.29
N SER A 92 17.82 15.51 -13.64
CA SER A 92 18.07 14.96 -14.98
C SER A 92 17.13 13.81 -15.34
N GLN A 93 16.68 13.03 -14.35
CA GLN A 93 15.79 11.89 -14.56
C GLN A 93 14.30 12.30 -14.56
N MET A 94 13.99 13.49 -14.05
CA MET A 94 12.62 13.99 -13.89
C MET A 94 11.76 13.89 -15.16
N PRO A 95 12.24 14.28 -16.37
CA PRO A 95 11.42 14.18 -17.58
C PRO A 95 11.06 12.73 -17.94
N LEU A 96 11.99 11.79 -17.74
CA LEU A 96 11.78 10.37 -18.04
C LEU A 96 10.80 9.74 -17.04
N ILE A 97 10.97 10.02 -15.75
CA ILE A 97 10.09 9.52 -14.69
C ILE A 97 8.68 10.08 -14.84
N SER A 98 8.54 11.38 -15.13
CA SER A 98 7.24 12.02 -15.34
C SER A 98 6.51 11.47 -16.55
N ALA A 99 7.23 11.24 -17.66
CA ALA A 99 6.67 10.62 -18.85
C ALA A 99 6.24 9.15 -18.60
N ALA A 100 7.02 8.39 -17.82
CA ALA A 100 6.64 7.04 -17.44
C ALA A 100 5.40 7.03 -16.52
N TYR A 101 5.35 7.91 -15.52
CA TYR A 101 4.22 8.04 -14.61
C TYR A 101 2.92 8.41 -15.35
N ALA A 102 2.98 9.35 -16.29
CA ALA A 102 1.83 9.73 -17.11
C ALA A 102 1.27 8.54 -17.92
N ARG A 103 2.15 7.70 -18.49
CA ARG A 103 1.71 6.48 -19.19
C ARG A 103 1.07 5.46 -18.27
N LEU A 104 1.57 5.32 -17.04
CA LEU A 104 0.99 4.43 -16.04
C LEU A 104 -0.39 4.93 -15.58
N ASP A 105 -0.56 6.24 -15.47
CA ASP A 105 -1.85 6.88 -15.18
C ASP A 105 -2.87 6.59 -16.30
N ASP A 106 -2.47 6.75 -17.56
CA ASP A 106 -3.29 6.38 -18.73
C ASP A 106 -3.68 4.88 -18.70
N MET A 107 -2.73 3.99 -18.37
CA MET A 107 -2.99 2.55 -18.26
C MET A 107 -4.00 2.24 -17.16
N LEU A 108 -3.96 2.95 -16.04
CA LEU A 108 -4.90 2.79 -14.93
C LEU A 108 -6.32 3.22 -15.31
N HIS A 109 -6.44 4.30 -16.08
CA HIS A 109 -7.71 4.72 -16.66
C HIS A 109 -8.30 3.64 -17.56
N VAL A 110 -7.48 3.06 -18.46
CA VAL A 110 -7.90 1.96 -19.35
C VAL A 110 -8.36 0.74 -18.54
N LEU A 111 -7.59 0.32 -17.53
CA LEU A 111 -7.96 -0.82 -16.68
C LEU A 111 -9.28 -0.56 -15.92
N ASN A 112 -9.48 0.67 -15.43
CA ASN A 112 -10.72 1.06 -14.76
C ASN A 112 -11.93 1.05 -15.71
N ASP A 113 -11.74 1.48 -16.94
CA ASP A 113 -12.80 1.45 -17.95
C ASP A 113 -13.11 0.00 -18.37
N GLU A 114 -12.11 -0.88 -18.47
CA GLU A 114 -12.31 -2.31 -18.75
C GLU A 114 -13.02 -3.05 -17.61
N ALA A 115 -12.74 -2.68 -16.36
CA ALA A 115 -13.34 -3.30 -15.17
C ALA A 115 -14.76 -2.78 -14.87
N SER A 116 -15.17 -1.69 -15.51
CA SER A 116 -16.48 -1.07 -15.31
C SER A 116 -17.44 -1.46 -16.43
N ASP A 117 -18.69 -1.79 -16.09
CA ASP A 117 -19.77 -2.00 -17.07
C ASP A 117 -20.23 -0.69 -17.78
N GLY A 118 -19.38 0.34 -17.83
CA GLY A 118 -19.62 1.64 -18.45
C GLY A 118 -20.41 2.64 -17.60
N THR A 119 -21.05 2.22 -16.50
CA THR A 119 -21.72 3.14 -15.57
C THR A 119 -20.80 3.56 -14.44
N SER A 120 -20.54 4.87 -14.32
CA SER A 120 -19.80 5.49 -13.20
C SER A 120 -18.27 5.30 -13.18
N THR A 121 -17.62 5.12 -14.35
CA THR A 121 -16.16 5.00 -14.49
C THR A 121 -15.39 6.12 -13.76
N THR A 122 -15.84 7.38 -13.91
CA THR A 122 -15.22 8.53 -13.22
C THR A 122 -15.29 8.44 -11.70
N ARG A 123 -16.41 7.93 -11.15
CA ARG A 123 -16.57 7.79 -9.69
C ARG A 123 -15.73 6.62 -9.17
N ALA A 124 -15.71 5.50 -9.90
CA ALA A 124 -14.88 4.34 -9.58
C ALA A 124 -13.40 4.73 -9.55
N PHE A 125 -12.94 5.45 -10.58
CA PHE A 125 -11.58 5.95 -10.66
C PHE A 125 -11.26 6.95 -9.53
N ALA A 126 -12.15 7.90 -9.24
CA ALA A 126 -11.96 8.83 -8.13
C ALA A 126 -11.84 8.11 -6.78
N ARG A 127 -12.64 7.06 -6.56
CA ARG A 127 -12.59 6.21 -5.36
C ARG A 127 -11.26 5.44 -5.28
N LEU A 128 -10.81 4.87 -6.39
CA LEU A 128 -9.50 4.22 -6.51
C LEU A 128 -8.38 5.18 -6.12
N MET A 129 -8.31 6.35 -6.76
CA MET A 129 -7.25 7.32 -6.52
C MET A 129 -7.28 7.88 -5.10
N THR A 130 -8.45 8.11 -4.52
CA THR A 130 -8.60 8.55 -3.13
C THR A 130 -8.07 7.49 -2.16
N THR A 131 -8.43 6.22 -2.38
CA THR A 131 -8.02 5.10 -1.53
C THR A 131 -6.51 4.87 -1.62
N VAL A 132 -5.97 4.85 -2.84
CA VAL A 132 -4.52 4.70 -3.09
C VAL A 132 -3.75 5.87 -2.48
N THR A 133 -4.24 7.11 -2.62
CA THR A 133 -3.57 8.28 -2.03
C THR A 133 -3.53 8.19 -0.50
N ALA A 134 -4.64 7.79 0.13
CA ALA A 134 -4.70 7.59 1.58
C ALA A 134 -3.76 6.45 2.01
N PHE A 135 -3.75 5.33 1.28
CA PHE A 135 -2.82 4.23 1.49
C PHE A 135 -1.36 4.69 1.47
N ARG A 136 -0.95 5.41 0.42
CA ARG A 136 0.42 5.93 0.30
C ARG A 136 0.81 6.83 1.47
N ARG A 137 -0.12 7.69 1.94
CA ARG A 137 0.14 8.56 3.11
C ARG A 137 0.39 7.74 4.37
N ILE A 138 -0.41 6.71 4.62
CA ILE A 138 -0.19 5.79 5.76
C ILE A 138 1.14 5.08 5.60
N CYS A 139 1.45 4.52 4.43
CA CYS A 139 2.71 3.83 4.17
C CYS A 139 3.92 4.74 4.45
N ARG A 140 3.92 5.99 3.98
CA ARG A 140 5.02 6.94 4.22
C ARG A 140 5.27 7.17 5.70
N ARG A 141 4.22 7.36 6.50
CA ARG A 141 4.35 7.52 7.95
C ARG A 141 4.78 6.21 8.60
N LEU A 142 4.15 5.10 8.22
CA LEU A 142 4.48 3.78 8.77
C LEU A 142 5.94 3.41 8.52
N THR A 143 6.52 3.78 7.37
CA THR A 143 7.95 3.52 7.07
C THR A 143 8.91 4.12 8.10
N GLN A 144 8.50 5.17 8.81
CA GLN A 144 9.31 5.81 9.86
C GLN A 144 9.41 4.96 11.12
N HIS A 145 8.46 4.03 11.33
CA HIS A 145 8.45 3.09 12.46
C HIS A 145 9.11 1.74 12.13
N PHE A 146 9.56 1.53 10.88
CA PHE A 146 10.30 0.32 10.52
C PHE A 146 11.78 0.46 10.88
N SER A 147 12.23 -0.27 11.89
CA SER A 147 13.65 -0.48 12.11
C SER A 147 14.20 -1.56 11.17
N PRO A 148 15.53 -1.63 10.94
CA PRO A 148 16.13 -2.68 10.12
C PRO A 148 15.78 -4.10 10.57
N GLN A 149 15.58 -4.31 11.87
CA GLN A 149 15.23 -5.61 12.45
C GLN A 149 13.79 -6.00 12.09
N ASN A 150 12.84 -5.08 12.31
CA ASN A 150 11.43 -5.29 12.00
C ASN A 150 11.19 -5.39 10.49
N LEU A 151 11.97 -4.65 9.69
CA LEU A 151 11.97 -4.79 8.23
C LEU A 151 12.41 -6.18 7.80
N THR A 152 13.52 -6.68 8.34
CA THR A 152 14.03 -8.03 8.03
C THR A 152 13.02 -9.10 8.44
N LEU A 153 12.36 -8.93 9.59
CA LEU A 153 11.30 -9.82 10.04
C LEU A 153 10.12 -9.78 9.07
N PHE A 154 9.67 -8.60 8.67
CA PHE A 154 8.57 -8.40 7.73
C PHE A 154 8.88 -8.99 6.34
N GLU A 155 10.10 -8.82 5.82
CA GLU A 155 10.54 -9.42 4.56
C GLU A 155 10.53 -10.95 4.61
N LYS A 156 11.01 -11.55 5.73
CA LYS A 156 10.95 -13.00 5.95
C LYS A 156 9.52 -13.52 6.02
N LEU A 157 8.63 -12.79 6.71
CA LEU A 157 7.21 -13.14 6.84
C LEU A 157 6.48 -13.08 5.49
N LEU A 158 6.91 -12.17 4.61
CA LEU A 158 6.44 -12.05 3.23
C LEU A 158 7.09 -13.05 2.26
N ALA A 159 8.04 -13.88 2.71
CA ALA A 159 8.82 -14.81 1.90
C ALA A 159 9.48 -14.15 0.67
N ILE A 160 10.10 -12.97 0.88
CA ILE A 160 10.98 -12.31 -0.08
C ILE A 160 12.42 -12.80 0.12
#